data_AF-A0A0V1PX63-F1
#
_entry.id   AF-A0A0V1PX63-F1
#
_cell.length_a   1.000
_cell.length_b   1.000
_cell.length_c   1.000
_cell.angle_alpha   90.00
_cell.angle_beta   90.00
_cell.angle_gamma   90.00
#
_symmetry.space_group_name_H-M   'P 1'
#
loop_
_entity.id
_entity.type
_entity.pdbx_description
1 polymer ?
#
loop_
_entity_poly.entity_id
_entity_poly.type
_entity_poly.pdbx_seq_one_letter_code
_entity_poly.pdbx_strand_id
1 'polypeptide(L)' 'MSDEQTIKLTIKSLLEVVQTGAKNIEVSVLKSGDRIEKLSIDEIKKYVDEIEAEIEAEAQKKKPKSRDA' A
#
# COMPACT_ATOMS: atom_id res chain seq x y z
N MET A 1 3.82 7.32 -13.52
CA MET A 1 3.56 6.41 -12.39
C MET A 1 4.60 5.30 -12.48
N SER A 2 5.42 5.10 -11.46
CA SER A 2 6.37 3.98 -11.46
C SER A 2 5.68 2.67 -11.12
N ASP A 3 6.30 1.54 -11.46
CA ASP A 3 5.83 0.19 -11.10
C ASP A 3 5.61 0.10 -9.58
N GLU A 4 6.57 0.60 -8.80
CA GLU A 4 6.52 0.64 -7.33
C GLU A 4 5.32 1.45 -6.80
N GLN A 5 5.05 2.63 -7.38
CA GLN A 5 3.89 3.44 -7.01
C GLN A 5 2.57 2.75 -7.35
N THR A 6 2.53 2.02 -8.47
CA THR A 6 1.34 1.27 -8.90
C THR A 6 1.08 0.11 -7.95
N ILE A 7 2.12 -0.65 -7.59
CA ILE A 7 2.04 -1.75 -6.62
C ILE A 7 1.56 -1.23 -5.26
N LYS A 8 2.15 -0.14 -4.76
CA LYS A 8 1.76 0.48 -3.48
C LYS A 8 0.29 0.91 -3.50
N LEU A 9 -0.19 1.51 -4.59
CA LEU A 9 -1.60 1.90 -4.72
C LEU A 9 -2.54 0.68 -4.72
N THR A 10 -2.20 -0.37 -5.47
CA THR A 10 -2.98 -1.61 -5.51
C THR A 10 -3.08 -2.25 -4.13
N ILE A 11 -1.96 -2.37 -3.41
CA ILE A 11 -1.94 -2.93 -2.05
C ILE A 11 -2.77 -2.07 -1.10
N LYS A 12 -2.66 -0.73 -1.19
CA LYS A 12 -3.46 0.20 -0.36
C LYS A 12 -4.96 -0.01 -0.57
N SER A 13 -5.41 -0.13 -1.82
CA SER A 13 -6.82 -0.39 -2.13
C SER A 13 -7.31 -1.75 -1.62
N LEU A 14 -6.45 -2.77 -1.60
CA LEU A 14 -6.79 -4.09 -1.05
C LEU A 14 -6.88 -4.07 0.48
N LEU A 15 -6.04 -3.29 1.16
CA LEU A 15 -6.06 -3.16 2.63
C LEU A 15 -7.33 -2.46 3.16
N GLU A 16 -8.03 -1.67 2.35
CA GLU A 16 -9.31 -1.06 2.76
C GLU A 16 -10.42 -2.09 3.01
N VAL A 17 -10.34 -3.26 2.36
CA VAL A 17 -11.35 -4.32 2.45
C VAL A 17 -10.86 -5.55 3.21
N VAL A 18 -9.55 -5.76 3.30
CA VAL A 18 -8.96 -6.90 4.03
C VAL A 18 -8.43 -6.41 5.38
N GLN A 19 -9.22 -6.59 6.44
CA GLN A 19 -8.84 -6.21 7.81
C GLN A 19 -7.67 -7.04 8.40
N THR A 20 -7.22 -8.10 7.71
CA THR A 20 -6.23 -9.07 8.22
C THR A 20 -5.03 -9.26 7.28
N GLY A 21 -4.13 -8.27 7.25
CA GLY A 21 -2.68 -8.41 6.98
C GLY A 21 -2.20 -9.01 5.64
N ALA A 22 -0.90 -8.79 5.35
CA ALA A 22 -0.21 -9.18 4.11
C ALA A 22 -0.29 -10.67 3.72
N LYS A 23 -0.62 -11.57 4.66
CA LYS A 23 -0.64 -13.03 4.43
C LYS A 23 -1.82 -13.51 3.57
N ASN A 24 -2.86 -12.71 3.42
CA ASN A 24 -4.05 -13.06 2.64
C ASN A 24 -4.05 -12.47 1.22
N ILE A 25 -2.93 -11.86 0.80
CA ILE A 25 -2.82 -11.13 -0.46
C ILE A 25 -1.72 -11.77 -1.31
N GLU A 26 -2.06 -12.21 -2.52
CA GLU A 26 -1.09 -12.58 -3.56
C GLU A 26 -1.11 -11.52 -4.66
N VAL A 27 0.07 -10.97 -5.01
CA VAL A 27 0.20 -9.94 -6.05
C VAL A 27 1.19 -10.42 -7.11
N SER A 28 0.79 -10.31 -8.37
CA SER A 28 1.64 -10.56 -9.53
C SER A 28 1.61 -9.35 -10.46
N VAL A 29 2.78 -8.93 -10.91
CA VAL A 29 2.96 -7.80 -11.83
C VAL A 29 3.15 -8.35 -13.23
N LEU A 30 2.23 -8.00 -14.13
CA LEU A 30 2.37 -8.28 -15.55
C LEU A 30 3.10 -7.10 -16.23
N LYS A 31 4.28 -7.36 -16.77
CA LYS A 31 5.08 -6.41 -17.54
C LYS A 31 4.97 -6.71 -19.03
N SER A 32 5.32 -5.73 -19.86
CA SER A 32 5.35 -5.89 -21.32
C SER A 32 6.22 -7.08 -21.75
N GLY A 33 5.76 -7.79 -22.79
CA GLY A 33 6.43 -8.99 -23.29
C GLY A 33 6.14 -10.24 -22.46
N ASP A 34 4.91 -10.34 -21.92
CA ASP A 34 4.39 -11.49 -21.18
C ASP A 34 5.23 -11.92 -19.97
N ARG A 35 5.93 -10.95 -19.35
CA ARG A 35 6.73 -11.20 -18.14
C ARG A 35 5.85 -11.04 -16.92
N ILE A 36 5.64 -12.14 -16.21
CA ILE A 36 4.93 -12.16 -14.93
C ILE A 36 5.96 -12.24 -13.81
N GLU A 37 5.98 -11.23 -12.96
CA GLU A 37 6.77 -11.24 -11.72
C GLU A 37 5.83 -11.38 -10.53
N LYS A 38 5.97 -12.50 -9.81
CA LYS A 38 5.26 -12.70 -8.55
C LYS A 38 6.00 -11.97 -7.44
N LEU A 39 5.29 -11.13 -6.69
CA LEU A 39 5.86 -10.51 -5.50
C LEU A 39 5.94 -11.52 -4.37
N SER A 40 7.06 -11.51 -3.66
CA SER A 40 7.23 -12.30 -2.45
C SER A 40 6.40 -11.73 -1.29
N ILE A 41 6.10 -12.59 -0.31
CA ILE A 41 5.39 -12.18 0.91
C ILE A 41 6.17 -11.08 1.66
N ASP A 42 7.50 -11.13 1.65
CA ASP A 42 8.35 -10.15 2.32
C ASP A 42 8.26 -8.77 1.65
N GLU A 43 8.23 -8.73 0.32
CA GLU A 43 8.02 -7.49 -0.44
C GLU A 43 6.63 -6.91 -0.19
N ILE A 44 5.59 -7.74 -0.25
CA ILE A 44 4.21 -7.31 0.04
C ILE A 44 4.14 -6.75 1.46
N LYS A 45 4.75 -7.43 2.44
CA LYS A 45 4.79 -6.97 3.83
C LYS A 45 5.46 -5.60 3.96
N LYS A 46 6.60 -5.39 3.30
CA LYS A 46 7.28 -4.09 3.30
C LYS A 46 6.37 -2.99 2.77
N TYR A 47 5.66 -3.22 1.66
CA TYR A 47 4.71 -2.24 1.13
C TYR A 47 3.54 -1.98 2.08
N VAL A 48 2.99 -3.02 2.71
CA VAL A 48 1.92 -2.89 3.70
C VAL A 48 2.38 -2.03 4.89
N ASP A 49 3.55 -2.32 5.46
CA ASP A 49 4.10 -1.57 6.59
C ASP A 49 4.32 -0.08 6.24
N GLU A 50 4.82 0.21 5.02
CA GLU A 50 4.97 1.58 4.53
C GLU A 50 3.62 2.30 4.34
N ILE A 51 2.61 1.60 3.81
CA ILE A 51 1.28 2.15 3.57
C ILE A 51 0.58 2.47 4.90
N GLU A 52 0.66 1.58 5.89
CA GLU A 52 0.08 1.81 7.22
C GLU A 52 0.71 3.04 7.88
N ALA A 53 2.04 3.18 7.81
CA ALA A 53 2.75 4.35 8.32
C ALA A 53 2.35 5.66 7.59
N GLU A 54 2.17 5.60 6.26
CA GLU A 54 1.69 6.75 5.48
C GLU A 54 0.25 7.15 5.84
N ILE A 55 -0.65 6.18 6.01
CA ILE A 55 -2.05 6.42 6.41
C ILE A 55 -2.11 7.09 7.79
N GLU A 56 -1.34 6.60 8.75
CA GLU A 56 -1.25 7.21 10.08
C GLU A 56 -0.70 8.64 10.03
N ALA A 57 0.36 8.87 9.25
CA ALA A 57 0.95 10.19 9.09
C ALA A 57 -0.02 11.19 8.43
N GLU A 58 -0.79 10.76 7.42
CA GLU A 58 -1.83 11.58 6.79
C GLU A 58 -3.00 11.88 7.74
N ALA A 59 -3.43 10.91 8.55
CA ALA A 59 -4.46 11.11 9.57
C ALA A 59 -4.03 12.13 10.64
N GLN A 60 -2.76 12.13 11.03
CA GLN A 60 -2.21 13.12 11.96
C GLN A 60 -2.14 14.53 11.35
N LYS A 61 -1.81 14.65 10.05
CA LYS A 61 -1.79 15.95 9.35
C LYS A 61 -3.18 16.56 9.13
N LYS A 62 -4.22 15.72 9.04
CA LYS A 62 -5.62 16.18 8.88
C LYS A 62 -6.30 16.59 10.18
N LYS A 63 -5.66 16.50 11.35
CA LYS A 63 -6.18 17.12 12.57
C LYS A 63 -6.17 18.64 12.38
N PRO A 64 -7.34 19.32 12.34
CA PRO A 64 -7.37 20.77 12.25
C PRO A 64 -6.66 21.30 13.50
N LYS A 65 -5.60 22.10 13.30
CA LYS A 65 -5.17 23.04 14.35
C LYS A 65 -6.42 23.84 14.68
N SER A 66 -6.91 23.71 15.91
CA SER A 66 -8.01 24.53 16.38
C SER A 66 -7.64 25.99 16.08
N ARG A 67 -8.46 26.64 15.25
CA ARG A 67 -8.44 28.10 15.11
C ARG A 67 -9.10 28.63 16.37
N ASP A 68 -8.34 28.66 17.44
CA ASP A 68 -8.60 29.52 18.59
C ASP A 68 -7.82 30.82 18.34
N ALA A 69 -8.48 31.77 17.69
CA ALA A 69 -8.21 33.22 17.75
C ALA A 69 -9.30 33.98 16.97
#